data_AF-A0A0R2BEU3-F1
#
_entry.id   AF-A0A0R2BEU3-F1
#
_cell.length_a   1.000
_cell.length_b   1.000
_cell.length_c   1.000
_cell.angle_alpha   90.00
_cell.angle_beta   90.00
_cell.angle_gamma   90.00
#
_symmetry.space_group_name_H-M   'P 1'
#
loop_
_entity.id
_entity.type
_entity.pdbx_description
1 polymer ?
#
loop_
_entity_poly.entity_id
_entity_poly.type
_entity_poly.pdbx_seq_one_letter_code
_entity_poly.pdbx_strand_id
1 'polypeptide(L)'
;MKFAAIVGTNADFSYNRILLQYMKKHFKQLADIDVLEINQLPAFDQDLPYEEQSMAVWQFKQAVKNADGVIFSCPEYDHAIPAALISAIEWLFYNPKNILEQKPTMVVGVSYGTQATSRAQEQVRQILASPDCNAAVQAGHEVLVGKAAQSFNKDGNITDQAAVANLEESFTSFVKLTDALSKQTEEDNLMTLKQPFVNDAYINFPTGRLSFKEAQQIFSTIPFEIDLIDRNDRFAWFSDKPNREHVRHVNEINETVDECHPPKALPAVKAIINSFKDGSRDMVERPLIMHGHRTLIQYYALRDVDGSYLGTIEFTGSVEHIISLFENGAFADVTTGASKHGDDAATSETSADATSAASEETGAPVDDAADGAAKAKADADDTDATTSASKED
;
A
#
# COMPACT_ATOMS: atom_id res chain seq x y z
N MET A 1 2.22 16.22 15.34
CA MET A 1 2.99 15.57 14.27
C MET A 1 3.71 14.34 14.81
N LYS A 2 4.00 13.36 13.96
CA LYS A 2 4.91 12.24 14.21
C LYS A 2 6.16 12.39 13.34
N PHE A 3 7.35 12.37 13.94
CA PHE A 3 8.62 12.42 13.21
C PHE A 3 9.41 11.11 13.35
N ALA A 4 10.09 10.69 12.27
CA ALA A 4 11.05 9.60 12.29
C ALA A 4 12.47 10.16 12.45
N ALA A 5 13.12 9.89 13.57
CA ALA A 5 14.45 10.39 13.90
C ALA A 5 15.50 9.27 13.76
N ILE A 6 16.34 9.36 12.73
CA ILE A 6 17.25 8.29 12.31
C ILE A 6 18.63 8.49 12.95
N VAL A 7 19.10 7.46 13.65
CA VAL A 7 20.46 7.41 14.19
C VAL A 7 21.44 7.10 13.07
N GLY A 8 22.17 8.08 12.56
CA GLY A 8 23.07 7.94 11.40
C GLY A 8 24.39 7.20 11.67
N THR A 9 24.39 6.19 12.54
CA THR A 9 25.52 5.27 12.73
C THR A 9 25.02 3.94 13.27
N ASN A 10 25.66 2.86 12.83
CA ASN A 10 25.41 1.50 13.31
C ASN A 10 26.16 1.19 14.63
N ALA A 11 26.99 2.09 15.16
CA ALA A 11 27.74 1.87 16.40
C ALA A 11 26.84 1.78 17.65
N ASP A 12 27.17 0.86 18.57
CA ASP A 12 26.43 0.61 19.83
C ASP A 12 26.32 1.84 20.73
N PHE A 13 27.38 2.65 20.77
CA PHE A 13 27.41 3.93 21.47
C PHE A 13 27.49 5.09 20.48
N SER A 14 26.63 6.09 20.67
CA SER A 14 26.54 7.27 19.79
C SER A 14 25.99 8.48 20.53
N TYR A 15 26.71 9.60 20.51
CA TYR A 15 26.16 10.87 21.00
C TYR A 15 25.03 11.41 20.10
N ASN A 16 24.96 10.98 18.84
CA ASN A 16 23.85 11.33 17.94
C ASN A 16 22.55 10.63 18.40
N ARG A 17 22.65 9.38 18.87
CA ARG A 17 21.54 8.67 19.55
C ARG A 17 21.11 9.41 20.82
N ILE A 18 22.06 9.88 21.63
CA ILE A 18 21.75 10.70 22.84
C ILE A 18 21.04 12.00 22.46
N LEU A 19 21.49 12.71 21.41
CA LEU A 19 20.83 13.92 20.92
C LEU A 19 19.37 13.64 20.49
N LEU A 20 19.12 12.57 19.75
CA LEU A 20 17.75 12.24 19.32
C LEU A 20 16.85 11.81 20.49
N GLN A 21 17.37 11.10 21.49
CA GLN A 21 16.63 10.79 22.72
C GLN A 21 16.36 12.04 23.57
N TYR A 22 17.30 13.00 23.61
CA TYR A 22 17.06 14.32 24.19
C TYR A 22 15.95 15.06 23.45
N MET A 23 15.99 15.12 22.11
CA MET A 23 14.95 15.75 21.29
C MET A 23 13.56 15.10 21.54
N LYS A 24 13.47 13.77 21.56
CA LYS A 24 12.23 13.02 21.87
C LYS A 24 11.64 13.38 23.23
N LYS A 25 12.50 13.58 24.24
CA LYS A 25 12.10 14.00 25.59
C LYS A 25 11.69 15.48 25.66
N HIS A 26 12.48 16.36 25.05
CA HIS A 26 12.37 17.81 25.13
C HIS A 26 11.17 18.34 24.34
N PHE A 27 10.99 17.86 23.10
CA PHE A 27 9.94 18.33 22.19
C PHE A 27 8.62 17.56 22.28
N LYS A 28 8.42 16.72 23.31
CA LYS A 28 7.24 15.86 23.48
C LYS A 28 5.88 16.59 23.46
N GLN A 29 5.87 17.90 23.76
CA GLN A 29 4.64 18.72 23.68
C GLN A 29 4.32 19.25 22.27
N LEU A 30 5.29 19.20 21.34
CA LEU A 30 5.14 19.68 19.95
C LEU A 30 4.97 18.52 18.96
N ALA A 31 5.69 17.41 19.17
CA ALA A 31 5.63 16.23 18.32
C ALA A 31 5.89 14.94 19.10
N ASP A 32 5.35 13.83 18.58
CA ASP A 32 5.90 12.50 18.88
C ASP A 32 7.11 12.27 17.96
N ILE A 33 8.19 11.74 18.52
CA ILE A 33 9.43 11.49 17.79
C ILE A 33 9.79 10.04 18.00
N ASP A 34 9.75 9.23 16.94
CA ASP A 34 10.19 7.84 16.98
C ASP A 34 11.68 7.75 16.62
N VAL A 35 12.48 7.01 17.38
CA VAL A 35 13.95 6.99 17.20
C VAL A 35 14.33 5.66 16.57
N LEU A 36 14.80 5.72 15.33
CA LEU A 36 15.07 4.58 14.47
C LEU A 36 16.58 4.28 14.42
N GLU A 37 16.94 3.05 14.75
CA GLU A 37 18.30 2.54 14.66
C GLU A 37 18.57 1.93 13.28
N ILE A 38 19.73 2.23 12.69
CA ILE A 38 20.15 1.65 11.40
C ILE A 38 21.05 0.41 11.55
N ASN A 39 21.38 0.00 12.77
CA ASN A 39 22.34 -1.09 13.02
C ASN A 39 21.80 -2.49 12.66
N GLN A 40 20.49 -2.63 12.40
CA GLN A 40 19.86 -3.87 11.91
C GLN A 40 19.65 -3.87 10.39
N LEU A 41 20.04 -2.80 9.68
CA LEU A 41 19.94 -2.75 8.23
C LEU A 41 21.16 -3.43 7.60
N PRO A 42 20.98 -4.32 6.60
CA PRO A 42 22.09 -4.77 5.78
C PRO A 42 22.68 -3.60 4.98
N ALA A 43 23.91 -3.77 4.49
CA ALA A 43 24.43 -2.89 3.44
C ALA A 43 23.45 -2.86 2.25
N PHE A 44 23.32 -1.70 1.61
CA PHE A 44 22.46 -1.54 0.46
C PHE A 44 22.93 -2.42 -0.70
N ASP A 45 21.98 -3.17 -1.26
CA ASP A 45 22.16 -3.99 -2.45
C ASP A 45 21.04 -3.65 -3.43
N GLN A 46 21.42 -3.23 -4.63
CA GLN A 46 20.49 -2.87 -5.69
C GLN A 46 19.86 -4.11 -6.34
N ASP A 47 20.59 -5.22 -6.39
CA ASP A 47 20.16 -6.43 -7.11
C ASP A 47 19.28 -7.33 -6.22
N LEU A 48 19.13 -7.01 -4.92
CA LEU A 48 18.25 -7.74 -3.99
C LEU A 48 16.76 -7.56 -4.36
N PRO A 49 16.02 -8.66 -4.67
CA PRO A 49 14.59 -8.61 -4.97
C PRO A 49 13.75 -8.00 -3.86
N TYR A 50 12.61 -7.36 -4.20
CA TYR A 50 11.77 -6.67 -3.22
C TYR A 50 11.19 -7.63 -2.17
N GLU A 51 10.77 -8.81 -2.60
CA GLU A 51 10.30 -9.93 -1.77
C GLU A 51 11.40 -10.55 -0.88
N GLU A 52 12.68 -10.31 -1.17
CA GLU A 52 13.82 -10.79 -0.38
C GLU A 52 14.37 -9.73 0.59
N GLN A 53 13.84 -8.50 0.56
CA GLN A 53 14.24 -7.44 1.49
C GLN A 53 13.87 -7.82 2.94
N SER A 54 14.82 -7.64 3.86
CA SER A 54 14.64 -8.07 5.24
C SER A 54 13.50 -7.31 5.93
N MET A 55 12.87 -7.98 6.90
CA MET A 55 11.82 -7.38 7.73
C MET A 55 12.27 -6.06 8.39
N ALA A 56 13.56 -5.92 8.72
CA ALA A 56 14.13 -4.68 9.26
C ALA A 56 14.13 -3.54 8.22
N VAL A 57 14.51 -3.81 6.97
CA VAL A 57 14.42 -2.83 5.86
C VAL A 57 12.96 -2.43 5.63
N TRP A 58 12.03 -3.40 5.60
CA TRP A 58 10.60 -3.10 5.42
C TRP A 58 10.02 -2.26 6.57
N GLN A 59 10.32 -2.62 7.83
CA GLN A 59 9.86 -1.88 9.01
C GLN A 59 10.42 -0.45 9.04
N PHE A 60 11.71 -0.27 8.73
CA PHE A 60 12.35 1.03 8.62
C PHE A 60 11.69 1.90 7.54
N LYS A 61 11.45 1.35 6.35
CA LYS A 61 10.69 1.99 5.26
C LYS A 61 9.31 2.44 5.71
N GLN A 62 8.52 1.58 6.37
CA GLN A 62 7.18 1.97 6.84
C GLN A 62 7.24 3.03 7.95
N ALA A 63 8.19 2.95 8.88
CA ALA A 63 8.33 3.92 9.96
C ALA A 63 8.65 5.34 9.44
N VAL A 64 9.50 5.44 8.41
CA VAL A 64 9.83 6.72 7.75
C VAL A 64 8.69 7.19 6.84
N LYS A 65 8.08 6.29 6.05
CA LYS A 65 6.94 6.63 5.17
C LYS A 65 5.77 7.22 5.96
N ASN A 66 5.44 6.62 7.10
CA ASN A 66 4.30 6.96 7.96
C ASN A 66 4.62 8.07 9.00
N ALA A 67 5.73 8.79 8.83
CA ALA A 67 6.03 10.01 9.58
C ALA A 67 5.70 11.26 8.76
N ASP A 68 5.28 12.34 9.42
CA ASP A 68 5.00 13.64 8.80
C ASP A 68 6.30 14.29 8.28
N GLY A 69 7.43 13.95 8.89
CA GLY A 69 8.77 14.42 8.53
C GLY A 69 9.88 13.55 9.16
N VAL A 70 11.12 13.78 8.74
CA VAL A 70 12.29 12.95 9.07
C VAL A 70 13.39 13.81 9.67
N ILE A 71 14.10 13.28 10.67
CA ILE A 71 15.21 13.95 11.35
C ILE A 71 16.44 13.05 11.23
N PHE A 72 17.37 13.36 10.33
CA PHE A 72 18.63 12.63 10.23
C PHE A 72 19.62 13.18 11.24
N SER A 73 20.09 12.32 12.17
CA SER A 73 21.27 12.65 12.96
C SER A 73 22.53 12.18 12.22
N CYS A 74 23.46 13.09 11.97
CA CYS A 74 24.60 12.90 11.09
C CYS A 74 25.91 13.09 11.87
N PRO A 75 26.60 12.01 12.27
CA PRO A 75 28.02 12.05 12.66
C PRO A 75 28.90 12.46 11.48
N GLU A 76 30.16 12.84 11.73
CA GLU A 76 31.17 13.01 10.69
C GLU A 76 32.29 11.97 10.89
N TYR A 77 32.52 11.13 9.88
CA TYR A 77 33.64 10.18 9.80
C TYR A 77 34.53 10.60 8.62
N ASP A 78 35.82 10.85 8.87
CA ASP A 78 36.82 11.19 7.83
C ASP A 78 36.38 12.31 6.86
N HIS A 79 35.76 13.37 7.41
CA HIS A 79 35.17 14.51 6.69
C HIS A 79 34.00 14.16 5.75
N ALA A 80 33.39 12.99 5.93
CA ALA A 80 32.23 12.52 5.20
C ALA A 80 31.10 12.01 6.12
N ILE A 81 29.97 11.66 5.51
CA ILE A 81 28.87 10.96 6.16
C ILE A 81 29.24 9.48 6.43
N PRO A 82 28.72 8.84 7.51
CA PRO A 82 28.97 7.42 7.75
C PRO A 82 28.42 6.52 6.63
N ALA A 83 29.18 5.50 6.25
CA ALA A 83 28.78 4.53 5.22
C ALA A 83 27.42 3.85 5.52
N ALA A 84 27.13 3.57 6.80
CA ALA A 84 25.83 3.05 7.22
C ALA A 84 24.68 4.06 7.01
N LEU A 85 24.93 5.36 7.16
CA LEU A 85 23.90 6.39 6.96
C LEU A 85 23.53 6.54 5.49
N ILE A 86 24.51 6.59 4.57
CA ILE A 86 24.19 6.59 3.13
C ILE A 86 23.47 5.29 2.75
N SER A 87 23.97 4.13 3.18
CA SER A 87 23.30 2.84 2.96
C SER A 87 21.85 2.79 3.48
N ALA A 88 21.51 3.53 4.55
CA ALA A 88 20.15 3.65 5.04
C ALA A 88 19.30 4.62 4.18
N ILE A 89 19.89 5.66 3.60
CA ILE A 89 19.22 6.57 2.66
C ILE A 89 18.95 5.87 1.31
N GLU A 90 19.91 5.08 0.80
CA GLU A 90 19.71 4.22 -0.39
C GLU A 90 18.50 3.30 -0.20
N TRP A 91 18.41 2.62 0.95
CA TRP A 91 17.24 1.80 1.28
C TRP A 91 15.94 2.61 1.29
N LEU A 92 15.93 3.90 1.63
CA LEU A 92 14.69 4.69 1.66
C LEU A 92 14.19 5.10 0.27
N PHE A 93 15.05 5.34 -0.72
CA PHE A 93 14.59 5.64 -2.07
C PHE A 93 14.47 4.41 -2.98
N TYR A 94 15.08 3.26 -2.64
CA TYR A 94 15.03 2.08 -3.50
C TYR A 94 13.86 1.13 -3.19
N ASN A 95 12.91 1.04 -4.14
CA ASN A 95 11.82 0.04 -4.22
C ASN A 95 11.02 -0.20 -2.92
N PRO A 96 9.83 0.43 -2.74
CA PRO A 96 9.23 1.43 -3.61
C PRO A 96 10.04 2.73 -3.61
N LYS A 97 9.99 3.47 -4.73
CA LYS A 97 10.60 4.80 -4.79
C LYS A 97 9.81 5.84 -3.98
N ASN A 98 10.40 7.03 -3.83
CA ASN A 98 9.74 8.25 -3.38
C ASN A 98 9.30 8.29 -1.89
N ILE A 99 9.86 7.47 -0.99
CA ILE A 99 9.53 7.55 0.47
C ILE A 99 9.94 8.91 1.09
N LEU A 100 11.00 9.52 0.57
CA LEU A 100 11.49 10.83 0.98
C LEU A 100 10.98 11.99 0.10
N GLU A 101 10.19 11.72 -0.94
CA GLU A 101 9.76 12.76 -1.89
C GLU A 101 8.89 13.82 -1.20
N GLN A 102 9.31 15.09 -1.34
CA GLN A 102 8.79 16.27 -0.65
C GLN A 102 8.69 16.13 0.88
N LYS A 103 9.30 15.09 1.46
CA LYS A 103 9.20 14.78 2.90
C LYS A 103 9.97 15.86 3.67
N PRO A 104 9.31 16.60 4.60
CA PRO A 104 9.97 17.57 5.47
C PRO A 104 11.16 16.92 6.17
N THR A 105 12.37 17.43 5.94
CA THR A 105 13.59 16.78 6.42
C THR A 105 14.51 17.73 7.19
N MET A 106 14.78 17.41 8.45
CA MET A 106 15.74 18.09 9.33
C MET A 106 17.06 17.31 9.36
N VAL A 107 18.18 18.02 9.48
CA VAL A 107 19.49 17.41 9.75
C VAL A 107 20.07 18.02 11.04
N VAL A 108 20.54 17.15 11.93
CA VAL A 108 21.21 17.49 13.19
C VAL A 108 22.50 16.69 13.32
N GLY A 109 23.43 17.07 14.20
CA GLY A 109 24.60 16.21 14.42
C GLY A 109 25.48 16.56 15.61
N VAL A 110 26.14 15.53 16.13
CA VAL A 110 27.12 15.59 17.21
C VAL A 110 28.46 15.00 16.77
N SER A 111 29.56 15.67 17.13
CA SER A 111 30.93 15.15 16.97
C SER A 111 31.84 15.53 18.14
N TYR A 112 32.94 14.80 18.29
CA TYR A 112 33.99 15.09 19.25
C TYR A 112 34.75 16.39 18.95
N GLY A 113 34.84 16.78 17.67
CA GLY A 113 35.58 17.96 17.24
C GLY A 113 34.91 19.29 17.57
N THR A 114 35.66 20.39 17.47
CA THR A 114 35.11 21.76 17.58
C THR A 114 34.33 22.20 16.34
N GLN A 115 34.63 21.63 15.18
CA GLN A 115 33.92 21.86 13.91
C GLN A 115 32.59 21.09 13.81
N ALA A 116 32.20 20.36 14.87
CA ALA A 116 31.03 19.50 14.91
C ALA A 116 30.96 18.56 13.70
N THR A 117 29.89 18.62 12.91
CA THR A 117 29.58 17.72 11.80
C THR A 117 29.32 18.46 10.48
N SER A 118 29.85 19.68 10.31
CA SER A 118 29.42 20.59 9.25
C SER A 118 29.63 20.06 7.83
N ARG A 119 30.73 19.34 7.56
CA ARG A 119 30.97 18.76 6.22
C ARG A 119 30.06 17.58 5.95
N ALA A 120 29.83 16.74 6.95
CA ALA A 120 28.89 15.63 6.86
C ALA A 120 27.43 16.11 6.69
N GLN A 121 27.04 17.18 7.40
CA GLN A 121 25.71 17.79 7.22
C GLN A 121 25.53 18.37 5.81
N GLU A 122 26.51 19.09 5.26
CA GLU A 122 26.40 19.62 3.90
C GLU A 122 26.27 18.48 2.87
N GLN A 123 27.08 17.42 2.99
CA GLN A 123 26.98 16.25 2.12
C GLN A 123 25.61 15.54 2.23
N VAL A 124 25.10 15.29 3.45
CA VAL A 124 23.80 14.61 3.59
C VAL A 124 22.66 15.51 3.09
N ARG A 125 22.75 16.84 3.27
CA ARG A 125 21.78 17.80 2.71
C ARG A 125 21.79 17.78 1.18
N GLN A 126 22.97 17.75 0.56
CA GLN A 126 23.11 17.61 -0.89
C GLN A 126 22.50 16.30 -1.42
N ILE A 127 22.72 15.19 -0.72
CA ILE A 127 22.18 13.86 -1.09
C ILE A 127 20.66 13.83 -0.94
N LEU A 128 20.13 14.33 0.18
CA LEU A 128 18.68 14.39 0.45
C LEU A 128 17.94 15.32 -0.53
N ALA A 129 18.61 16.39 -1.01
CA ALA A 129 18.10 17.29 -2.04
C ALA A 129 18.39 16.83 -3.49
N SER A 130 18.92 15.61 -3.70
CA SER A 130 19.07 15.01 -5.03
C SER A 130 17.71 14.71 -5.68
N PRO A 131 17.62 14.59 -7.02
CA PRO A 131 16.36 14.26 -7.70
C PRO A 131 15.73 12.92 -7.29
N ASP A 132 16.53 11.93 -6.89
CA ASP A 132 16.05 10.60 -6.49
C ASP A 132 15.54 10.54 -5.03
N CYS A 133 16.07 11.39 -4.14
CA CYS A 133 15.53 11.57 -2.78
C CYS A 133 14.37 12.59 -2.75
N ASN A 134 14.50 13.68 -3.52
CA ASN A 134 13.57 14.79 -3.66
C ASN A 134 13.03 15.35 -2.31
N ALA A 135 13.85 15.34 -1.25
CA ALA A 135 13.39 15.65 0.09
C ALA A 135 13.29 17.16 0.35
N ALA A 136 12.29 17.58 1.13
CA ALA A 136 12.12 18.98 1.54
C ALA A 136 13.05 19.31 2.71
N VAL A 137 14.36 19.42 2.42
CA VAL A 137 15.43 19.69 3.38
C VAL A 137 15.30 21.10 3.96
N GLN A 138 15.31 21.21 5.29
CA GLN A 138 15.21 22.48 6.00
C GLN A 138 16.43 23.38 5.75
N ALA A 139 16.24 24.43 4.95
CA ALA A 139 17.25 25.45 4.66
C ALA A 139 17.52 26.39 5.86
N GLY A 140 18.72 26.94 5.94
CA GLY A 140 19.08 28.05 6.83
C GLY A 140 19.18 27.73 8.34
N HIS A 141 19.06 26.46 8.74
CA HIS A 141 19.08 26.02 10.14
C HIS A 141 20.08 24.87 10.32
N GLU A 142 21.06 25.03 11.20
CA GLU A 142 22.15 24.07 11.43
C GLU A 142 22.29 23.71 12.92
N VAL A 143 22.07 22.44 13.26
CA VAL A 143 22.28 21.93 14.62
C VAL A 143 23.63 21.22 14.68
N LEU A 144 24.68 21.97 15.04
CA LEU A 144 26.08 21.55 15.00
C LEU A 144 26.67 21.43 16.42
N VAL A 145 26.49 20.27 17.06
CA VAL A 145 26.97 20.04 18.45
C VAL A 145 28.41 19.51 18.43
N GLY A 146 29.37 20.40 18.65
CA GLY A 146 30.77 20.02 18.85
C GLY A 146 31.04 19.46 20.25
N LYS A 147 32.30 19.02 20.48
CA LYS A 147 32.85 18.61 21.79
C LYS A 147 32.04 17.56 22.57
N ALA A 148 31.34 16.66 21.87
CA ALA A 148 30.38 15.66 22.37
C ALA A 148 30.42 15.34 23.90
N ALA A 149 31.53 14.82 24.41
CA ALA A 149 31.70 14.39 25.81
C ALA A 149 31.59 15.50 26.89
N GLN A 150 31.58 16.78 26.49
CA GLN A 150 31.38 17.94 27.38
C GLN A 150 29.96 18.54 27.24
N SER A 151 29.31 18.26 26.11
CA SER A 151 28.06 18.90 25.68
C SER A 151 26.80 18.23 26.25
N PHE A 152 26.95 17.06 26.88
CA PHE A 152 25.85 16.30 27.50
C PHE A 152 26.14 15.98 28.97
N ASN A 153 25.10 16.02 29.80
CA ASN A 153 25.16 15.58 31.19
C ASN A 153 24.91 14.06 31.31
N LYS A 154 24.99 13.51 32.54
CA LYS A 154 24.80 12.07 32.81
C LYS A 154 23.40 11.53 32.46
N ASP A 155 22.40 12.40 32.39
CA ASP A 155 21.01 12.03 32.04
C ASP A 155 20.72 12.25 30.54
N GLY A 156 21.75 12.53 29.74
CA GLY A 156 21.63 12.79 28.30
C GLY A 156 21.10 14.16 27.92
N ASN A 157 20.98 15.11 28.86
CA ASN A 157 20.55 16.48 28.53
C ASN A 157 21.72 17.32 28.02
N ILE A 158 21.47 18.23 27.07
CA ILE A 158 22.46 19.20 26.60
C ILE A 158 22.81 20.18 27.73
N THR A 159 24.10 20.47 27.93
CA THR A 159 24.59 21.38 28.98
C THR A 159 24.63 22.85 28.53
N ASP A 160 24.99 23.11 27.27
CA ASP A 160 25.08 24.45 26.69
C ASP A 160 23.69 25.01 26.31
N GLN A 161 23.30 26.09 26.96
CA GLN A 161 22.01 26.76 26.72
C GLN A 161 21.92 27.43 25.34
N ALA A 162 23.05 27.84 24.73
CA ALA A 162 23.05 28.38 23.37
C ALA A 162 22.78 27.27 22.35
N ALA A 163 23.32 26.06 22.57
CA ALA A 163 23.03 24.89 21.75
C ALA A 163 21.57 24.43 21.91
N VAL A 164 20.99 24.52 23.11
CA VAL A 164 19.55 24.28 23.34
C VAL A 164 18.69 25.29 22.58
N ALA A 165 18.95 26.59 22.72
CA ALA A 165 18.17 27.63 22.04
C ALA A 165 18.21 27.50 20.51
N ASN A 166 19.37 27.25 19.91
CA ASN A 166 19.51 27.01 18.47
C ASN A 166 18.74 25.74 18.02
N LEU A 167 18.72 24.69 18.84
CA LEU A 167 17.95 23.47 18.58
C LEU A 167 16.44 23.71 18.71
N GLU A 168 15.99 24.52 19.67
CA GLU A 168 14.58 24.93 19.82
C GLU A 168 14.09 25.78 18.66
N GLU A 169 14.88 26.75 18.20
CA GLU A 169 14.59 27.57 17.02
C GLU A 169 14.55 26.71 15.75
N SER A 170 15.58 25.88 15.53
CA SER A 170 15.66 24.96 14.39
C SER A 170 14.49 23.97 14.36
N PHE A 171 14.11 23.37 15.49
CA PHE A 171 13.00 22.43 15.56
C PHE A 171 11.64 23.13 15.41
N THR A 172 11.46 24.32 15.97
CA THR A 172 10.23 25.13 15.78
C THR A 172 10.06 25.54 14.32
N SER A 173 11.15 25.85 13.64
CA SER A 173 11.20 26.12 12.19
C SER A 173 10.88 24.87 11.37
N PHE A 174 11.37 23.70 11.78
CA PHE A 174 11.08 22.41 11.14
C PHE A 174 9.60 21.99 11.26
N VAL A 175 8.98 22.21 12.42
CA VAL A 175 7.54 22.01 12.63
C VAL A 175 6.72 22.91 11.70
N LYS A 176 7.11 24.18 11.51
CA LYS A 176 6.43 25.09 10.58
C LYS A 176 6.58 24.66 9.11
N LEU A 177 7.75 24.16 8.71
CA LEU A 177 7.96 23.60 7.37
C LEU A 177 7.06 22.39 7.11
N THR A 178 6.94 21.50 8.11
CA THR A 178 6.05 20.33 8.07
C THR A 178 4.58 20.75 7.95
N ASP A 179 4.14 21.73 8.75
CA ASP A 179 2.77 22.28 8.72
C ASP A 179 2.43 22.91 7.35
N ALA A 180 3.35 23.66 6.76
CA ALA A 180 3.17 24.27 5.44
C ALA A 180 3.04 23.23 4.31
N LEU A 181 3.94 22.25 4.26
CA LEU A 181 3.94 21.22 3.20
C LEU A 181 2.74 20.29 3.29
N SER A 182 2.27 19.96 4.51
CA SER A 182 1.03 19.20 4.68
C SER A 182 -0.19 19.93 4.09
N LYS A 183 -0.23 21.27 4.17
CA LYS A 183 -1.32 22.10 3.61
C LYS A 183 -1.18 22.32 2.10
N GLN A 184 0.04 22.49 1.58
CA GLN A 184 0.26 22.54 0.13
C GLN A 184 -0.20 21.25 -0.55
N THR A 185 -0.07 20.10 0.12
CA THR A 185 -0.62 18.82 -0.38
C THR A 185 -2.15 18.86 -0.55
N GLU A 186 -2.87 19.65 0.25
CA GLU A 186 -4.33 19.86 0.10
C GLU A 186 -4.66 20.89 -1.01
N GLU A 187 -3.83 21.91 -1.20
CA GLU A 187 -4.05 22.97 -2.20
C GLU A 187 -3.59 22.60 -3.63
N ASP A 188 -2.50 21.83 -3.81
CA ASP A 188 -2.03 21.39 -5.15
C ASP A 188 -3.01 20.42 -5.83
N ASN A 189 -3.81 19.70 -5.04
CA ASN A 189 -4.96 18.91 -5.51
C ASN A 189 -6.07 19.79 -6.13
N LEU A 190 -6.07 21.11 -5.90
CA LEU A 190 -7.01 22.07 -6.48
C LEU A 190 -6.39 22.86 -7.66
N MET A 191 -5.06 22.99 -7.71
CA MET A 191 -4.34 23.83 -8.68
C MET A 191 -3.64 23.08 -9.84
N THR A 192 -3.62 21.75 -9.82
CA THR A 192 -2.96 20.94 -10.85
C THR A 192 -3.65 21.02 -12.22
N LEU A 193 -2.85 21.20 -13.28
CA LEU A 193 -3.30 20.99 -14.66
C LEU A 193 -3.71 19.52 -14.83
N LYS A 194 -5.03 19.28 -15.01
CA LYS A 194 -5.61 17.92 -15.08
C LYS A 194 -5.17 17.14 -16.32
N GLN A 195 -4.00 16.52 -16.25
CA GLN A 195 -3.73 15.24 -16.93
C GLN A 195 -3.68 14.14 -15.86
N PRO A 196 -4.57 13.13 -15.92
CA PRO A 196 -4.49 12.00 -15.00
C PRO A 196 -3.25 11.16 -15.35
N PHE A 197 -2.28 11.14 -14.44
CA PHE A 197 -1.21 10.14 -14.44
C PHE A 197 -1.44 9.15 -13.30
N VAL A 198 -1.08 7.90 -13.53
CA VAL A 198 -1.26 6.80 -12.59
C VAL A 198 0.12 6.31 -12.20
N ASN A 199 0.54 6.55 -10.96
CA ASN A 199 1.73 5.93 -10.40
C ASN A 199 1.51 4.42 -10.25
N ASP A 200 2.58 3.62 -10.38
CA ASP A 200 2.51 2.15 -10.35
C ASP A 200 2.05 1.60 -8.98
N ALA A 201 0.73 1.50 -8.83
CA ALA A 201 0.05 1.00 -7.65
C ALA A 201 -0.89 -0.16 -8.01
N TYR A 202 -0.95 -1.14 -7.11
CA TYR A 202 -1.69 -2.38 -7.29
C TYR A 202 -2.85 -2.47 -6.30
N ILE A 203 -4.02 -2.86 -6.81
CA ILE A 203 -5.14 -3.32 -6.01
C ILE A 203 -4.90 -4.80 -5.69
N ASN A 204 -4.77 -5.13 -4.41
CA ASN A 204 -4.64 -6.52 -3.96
C ASN A 204 -6.03 -7.05 -3.57
N PHE A 205 -6.39 -8.20 -4.12
CA PHE A 205 -7.63 -8.94 -3.86
C PHE A 205 -7.28 -10.27 -3.16
N PRO A 206 -8.24 -10.94 -2.49
CA PRO A 206 -8.03 -12.29 -1.95
C PRO A 206 -7.60 -13.34 -2.99
N THR A 207 -7.81 -13.07 -4.28
CA THR A 207 -7.56 -13.97 -5.41
C THR A 207 -6.36 -13.58 -6.29
N GLY A 208 -5.66 -12.48 -5.99
CA GLY A 208 -4.54 -11.98 -6.81
C GLY A 208 -4.34 -10.46 -6.70
N ARG A 209 -3.64 -9.85 -7.66
CA ARG A 209 -3.48 -8.39 -7.74
C ARG A 209 -3.64 -7.89 -9.17
N LEU A 210 -4.10 -6.65 -9.32
CA LEU A 210 -4.15 -5.93 -10.59
C LEU A 210 -3.52 -4.54 -10.41
N SER A 211 -2.72 -4.07 -11.36
CA SER A 211 -2.43 -2.64 -11.46
C SER A 211 -3.69 -1.86 -11.82
N PHE A 212 -3.74 -0.57 -11.48
CA PHE A 212 -4.82 0.32 -11.93
C PHE A 212 -4.98 0.34 -13.46
N LYS A 213 -3.88 0.19 -14.21
CA LYS A 213 -3.88 0.11 -15.67
C LYS A 213 -4.61 -1.15 -16.17
N GLU A 214 -4.32 -2.31 -15.60
CA GLU A 214 -5.00 -3.56 -15.95
C GLU A 214 -6.50 -3.50 -15.61
N ALA A 215 -6.84 -2.98 -14.42
CA ALA A 215 -8.23 -2.78 -14.01
C ALA A 215 -9.00 -1.88 -14.99
N GLN A 216 -8.41 -0.76 -15.43
CA GLN A 216 -9.02 0.12 -16.44
C GLN A 216 -9.18 -0.59 -17.80
N GLN A 217 -8.15 -1.30 -18.27
CA GLN A 217 -8.20 -1.97 -19.58
C GLN A 217 -9.21 -3.12 -19.64
N ILE A 218 -9.47 -3.81 -18.53
CA ILE A 218 -10.55 -4.80 -18.40
C ILE A 218 -11.90 -4.14 -18.73
N PHE A 219 -12.21 -3.00 -18.11
CA PHE A 219 -13.49 -2.30 -18.33
C PHE A 219 -13.66 -1.72 -19.74
N SER A 220 -12.58 -1.27 -20.40
CA SER A 220 -12.64 -0.84 -21.81
C SER A 220 -12.76 -2.02 -22.80
N THR A 221 -12.31 -3.22 -22.41
CA THR A 221 -12.24 -4.42 -23.27
C THR A 221 -13.54 -5.25 -23.23
N ILE A 222 -14.20 -5.36 -22.06
CA ILE A 222 -15.47 -6.10 -21.91
C ILE A 222 -16.50 -5.60 -22.94
N PRO A 223 -17.26 -6.47 -23.63
CA PRO A 223 -18.16 -6.09 -24.73
C PRO A 223 -19.43 -5.32 -24.30
N PHE A 224 -19.49 -4.82 -23.07
CA PHE A 224 -20.60 -4.10 -22.47
C PHE A 224 -20.12 -2.82 -21.79
N GLU A 225 -21.03 -1.86 -21.64
CA GLU A 225 -20.88 -0.65 -20.84
C GLU A 225 -21.19 -0.93 -19.39
N ILE A 226 -20.49 -0.23 -18.49
CA ILE A 226 -20.74 -0.27 -17.06
C ILE A 226 -20.83 1.17 -16.56
N ASP A 227 -21.90 1.48 -15.86
CA ASP A 227 -22.17 2.79 -15.24
C ASP A 227 -22.41 2.57 -13.74
N LEU A 228 -21.87 3.45 -12.90
CA LEU A 228 -21.98 3.36 -11.45
C LEU A 228 -22.71 4.59 -10.89
N ILE A 229 -23.81 4.35 -10.19
CA ILE A 229 -24.48 5.31 -9.31
C ILE A 229 -24.10 4.96 -7.87
N ASP A 230 -23.61 5.92 -7.09
CA ASP A 230 -23.19 5.67 -5.71
C ASP A 230 -24.37 5.52 -4.73
N ARG A 231 -24.05 5.20 -3.47
CA ARG A 231 -25.03 5.09 -2.37
C ARG A 231 -25.86 6.37 -2.14
N ASN A 232 -25.37 7.52 -2.58
CA ASN A 232 -25.98 8.84 -2.43
C ASN A 232 -26.84 9.26 -3.64
N ASP A 233 -27.10 8.34 -4.58
CA ASP A 233 -27.84 8.56 -5.82
C ASP A 233 -27.16 9.56 -6.78
N ARG A 234 -25.82 9.55 -6.82
CA ARG A 234 -25.01 10.32 -7.78
C ARG A 234 -24.32 9.44 -8.81
N PHE A 235 -24.31 9.87 -10.07
CA PHE A 235 -23.58 9.21 -11.14
C PHE A 235 -22.06 9.39 -10.91
N ALA A 236 -21.38 8.33 -10.49
CA ALA A 236 -20.03 8.42 -9.92
C ALA A 236 -18.93 8.01 -10.90
N TRP A 237 -19.21 7.09 -11.82
CA TRP A 237 -18.23 6.57 -12.78
C TRP A 237 -18.92 5.88 -13.97
N PHE A 238 -18.22 5.77 -15.10
CA PHE A 238 -18.60 4.93 -16.22
C PHE A 238 -17.38 4.33 -16.94
N SER A 239 -17.55 3.19 -17.60
CA SER A 239 -16.48 2.58 -18.40
C SER A 239 -16.24 3.38 -19.69
N ASP A 240 -14.99 3.81 -19.87
CA ASP A 240 -14.54 4.50 -21.09
C ASP A 240 -14.33 3.46 -22.20
N LYS A 241 -15.43 3.20 -22.91
CA LYS A 241 -15.55 2.22 -23.98
C LYS A 241 -15.80 2.95 -25.31
N PRO A 242 -15.10 2.61 -26.41
CA PRO A 242 -15.46 3.14 -27.73
C PRO A 242 -16.84 2.65 -28.19
N ASN A 243 -17.60 3.52 -28.86
CA ASN A 243 -18.90 3.23 -29.49
C ASN A 243 -19.98 2.73 -28.50
N ARG A 244 -20.25 3.52 -27.45
CA ARG A 244 -21.31 3.25 -26.46
C ARG A 244 -22.72 3.45 -27.00
N GLU A 245 -23.65 2.59 -26.60
CA GLU A 245 -25.11 2.73 -26.74
C GLU A 245 -25.63 3.88 -25.87
N HIS A 246 -25.13 3.99 -24.63
CA HIS A 246 -25.33 5.17 -23.79
C HIS A 246 -24.06 6.04 -23.85
N VAL A 247 -24.08 7.06 -24.70
CA VAL A 247 -23.05 8.12 -24.69
C VAL A 247 -23.02 8.79 -23.31
N ARG A 248 -21.82 9.03 -22.79
CA ARG A 248 -21.55 9.70 -21.52
C ARG A 248 -20.50 10.78 -21.68
N HIS A 249 -20.54 11.77 -20.81
CA HIS A 249 -19.60 12.88 -20.76
C HIS A 249 -19.08 13.11 -19.33
N VAL A 250 -17.81 13.48 -19.18
CA VAL A 250 -17.16 13.61 -17.87
C VAL A 250 -17.77 14.72 -16.99
N ASN A 251 -18.48 15.68 -17.60
CA ASN A 251 -19.22 16.71 -16.86
C ASN A 251 -20.56 16.23 -16.26
N GLU A 252 -21.04 15.03 -16.60
CA GLU A 252 -22.23 14.39 -16.02
C GLU A 252 -21.88 13.72 -14.67
N ILE A 253 -20.59 13.49 -14.40
CA ILE A 253 -20.13 12.91 -13.14
C ILE A 253 -20.51 13.83 -11.96
N ASN A 254 -20.97 13.19 -10.88
CA ASN A 254 -21.51 13.78 -9.66
C ASN A 254 -22.89 14.47 -9.82
N GLU A 255 -23.52 14.46 -11.00
CA GLU A 255 -24.97 14.73 -11.11
C GLU A 255 -25.79 13.70 -10.33
N THR A 256 -26.97 14.09 -9.87
CA THR A 256 -27.94 13.17 -9.24
C THR A 256 -28.73 12.38 -10.27
N VAL A 257 -29.29 11.24 -9.88
CA VAL A 257 -30.22 10.44 -10.70
C VAL A 257 -31.39 11.27 -11.25
N ASP A 258 -31.83 12.31 -10.54
CA ASP A 258 -32.88 13.25 -10.98
C ASP A 258 -32.45 14.15 -12.14
N GLU A 259 -31.17 14.49 -12.22
CA GLU A 259 -30.59 15.37 -13.24
C GLU A 259 -30.27 14.56 -14.51
N CYS A 260 -29.69 13.36 -14.37
CA CYS A 260 -29.32 12.51 -15.52
C CYS A 260 -30.50 11.89 -16.28
N HIS A 261 -31.72 11.89 -15.73
CA HIS A 261 -32.87 11.17 -16.30
C HIS A 261 -34.06 12.07 -16.69
N PRO A 262 -34.65 11.87 -17.89
CA PRO A 262 -35.82 12.64 -18.29
C PRO A 262 -37.02 12.35 -17.37
N PRO A 263 -37.89 13.33 -17.08
CA PRO A 263 -38.98 13.19 -16.09
C PRO A 263 -39.97 12.03 -16.31
N LYS A 264 -40.03 11.47 -17.53
CA LYS A 264 -40.84 10.28 -17.85
C LYS A 264 -40.21 8.95 -17.39
N ALA A 265 -38.89 8.89 -17.26
CA ALA A 265 -38.14 7.69 -16.87
C ALA A 265 -37.83 7.67 -15.36
N LEU A 266 -37.59 8.84 -14.77
CA LEU A 266 -37.15 9.00 -13.38
C LEU A 266 -37.97 8.20 -12.34
N PRO A 267 -39.32 8.09 -12.40
CA PRO A 267 -40.08 7.28 -11.44
C PRO A 267 -39.74 5.78 -11.49
N ALA A 268 -39.41 5.24 -12.67
CA ALA A 268 -39.03 3.84 -12.84
C ALA A 268 -37.59 3.59 -12.33
N VAL A 269 -36.66 4.50 -12.63
CA VAL A 269 -35.27 4.40 -12.14
C VAL A 269 -35.21 4.49 -10.62
N LYS A 270 -35.94 5.43 -10.01
CA LYS A 270 -36.06 5.51 -8.55
C LYS A 270 -36.68 4.27 -7.91
N ALA A 271 -37.66 3.63 -8.56
CA ALA A 271 -38.23 2.38 -8.07
C ALA A 271 -37.20 1.23 -8.06
N ILE A 272 -36.31 1.16 -9.07
CA ILE A 272 -35.22 0.18 -9.12
C ILE A 272 -34.22 0.45 -7.98
N ILE A 273 -33.68 1.67 -7.89
CA ILE A 273 -32.66 2.03 -6.89
C ILE A 273 -33.19 1.87 -5.45
N ASN A 274 -34.43 2.28 -5.19
CA ASN A 274 -35.05 2.07 -3.88
C ASN A 274 -35.16 0.57 -3.53
N SER A 275 -35.53 -0.29 -4.50
CA SER A 275 -35.61 -1.74 -4.27
C SER A 275 -34.25 -2.41 -3.98
N PHE A 276 -33.15 -1.75 -4.35
CA PHE A 276 -31.79 -2.19 -4.01
C PHE A 276 -31.36 -1.68 -2.63
N LYS A 277 -31.73 -0.44 -2.31
CA LYS A 277 -31.50 0.19 -0.99
C LYS A 277 -32.27 -0.47 0.15
N ASP A 278 -33.51 -0.89 -0.09
CA ASP A 278 -34.34 -1.60 0.90
C ASP A 278 -34.08 -3.12 0.96
N GLY A 279 -33.26 -3.65 0.05
CA GLY A 279 -32.89 -5.07 0.00
C GLY A 279 -33.98 -5.99 -0.57
N SER A 280 -35.07 -5.46 -1.13
CA SER A 280 -36.11 -6.28 -1.76
C SER A 280 -35.70 -6.88 -3.11
N ARG A 281 -34.62 -6.34 -3.73
CA ARG A 281 -34.01 -6.86 -4.97
C ARG A 281 -32.50 -6.62 -4.98
N ASP A 282 -31.80 -7.47 -5.73
CA ASP A 282 -30.38 -7.29 -6.09
C ASP A 282 -30.15 -7.13 -7.60
N MET A 283 -31.16 -7.41 -8.44
CA MET A 283 -31.08 -7.28 -9.89
C MET A 283 -32.43 -6.82 -10.49
N VAL A 284 -32.38 -6.04 -11.57
CA VAL A 284 -33.51 -5.75 -12.46
C VAL A 284 -33.05 -5.76 -13.92
N GLU A 285 -33.67 -6.61 -14.74
CA GLU A 285 -33.32 -6.77 -16.16
C GLU A 285 -34.32 -6.05 -17.07
N ARG A 286 -33.83 -5.44 -18.15
CA ARG A 286 -34.61 -4.69 -19.14
C ARG A 286 -34.07 -4.93 -20.56
N PRO A 287 -34.53 -5.99 -21.26
CA PRO A 287 -34.31 -6.10 -22.71
C PRO A 287 -35.13 -5.02 -23.45
N LEU A 288 -34.53 -4.40 -24.46
CA LEU A 288 -35.17 -3.40 -25.32
C LEU A 288 -34.54 -3.36 -26.72
N ILE A 289 -35.07 -2.48 -27.58
CA ILE A 289 -34.46 -2.15 -28.86
C ILE A 289 -33.86 -0.74 -28.78
N MET A 290 -32.54 -0.62 -28.95
CA MET A 290 -31.84 0.66 -29.12
C MET A 290 -31.14 0.66 -30.48
N HIS A 291 -31.04 1.84 -31.11
CA HIS A 291 -30.38 2.05 -32.40
C HIS A 291 -30.71 1.02 -33.52
N GLY A 292 -31.92 0.45 -33.48
CA GLY A 292 -32.41 -0.54 -34.45
C GLY A 292 -32.08 -2.01 -34.16
N HIS A 293 -31.45 -2.35 -33.02
CA HIS A 293 -31.01 -3.71 -32.70
C HIS A 293 -31.36 -4.13 -31.25
N ARG A 294 -31.13 -5.40 -30.89
CA ARG A 294 -31.45 -5.96 -29.57
C ARG A 294 -30.39 -5.60 -28.52
N THR A 295 -30.81 -4.90 -27.48
CA THR A 295 -29.94 -4.37 -26.42
C THR A 295 -30.45 -4.87 -25.07
N LEU A 296 -29.55 -5.27 -24.19
CA LEU A 296 -29.86 -5.64 -22.81
C LEU A 296 -29.32 -4.58 -21.86
N ILE A 297 -30.17 -4.14 -20.93
CA ILE A 297 -29.76 -3.37 -19.75
C ILE A 297 -30.05 -4.22 -18.51
N GLN A 298 -29.06 -4.38 -17.63
CA GLN A 298 -29.20 -5.00 -16.32
C GLN A 298 -28.77 -4.01 -15.24
N TYR A 299 -29.61 -3.83 -14.22
CA TYR A 299 -29.28 -3.07 -13.02
C TYR A 299 -28.94 -4.06 -11.90
N TYR A 300 -27.87 -3.78 -11.16
CA TYR A 300 -27.40 -4.59 -10.04
C TYR A 300 -27.22 -3.75 -8.77
N ALA A 301 -27.58 -4.30 -7.62
CA ALA A 301 -27.22 -3.75 -6.31
C ALA A 301 -25.74 -4.04 -6.03
N LEU A 302 -24.89 -3.01 -6.05
CA LEU A 302 -23.51 -3.14 -5.59
C LEU A 302 -23.51 -3.15 -4.06
N ARG A 303 -23.04 -4.25 -3.48
CA ARG A 303 -22.93 -4.45 -2.03
C ARG A 303 -21.49 -4.73 -1.60
N ASP A 304 -21.17 -4.36 -0.38
CA ASP A 304 -19.94 -4.77 0.30
C ASP A 304 -20.06 -6.21 0.84
N VAL A 305 -18.97 -6.77 1.35
CA VAL A 305 -18.88 -8.13 1.91
C VAL A 305 -19.77 -8.37 3.13
N ASP A 306 -20.26 -7.31 3.78
CA ASP A 306 -21.22 -7.36 4.89
C ASP A 306 -22.69 -7.20 4.43
N GLY A 307 -22.94 -7.00 3.12
CA GLY A 307 -24.25 -6.75 2.53
C GLY A 307 -24.65 -5.27 2.42
N SER A 308 -23.83 -4.34 2.95
CA SER A 308 -24.09 -2.89 2.89
C SER A 308 -24.21 -2.39 1.45
N TYR A 309 -25.26 -1.62 1.15
CA TYR A 309 -25.48 -1.03 -0.18
C TYR A 309 -24.44 0.08 -0.47
N LEU A 310 -23.59 -0.16 -1.47
CA LEU A 310 -22.56 0.77 -1.94
C LEU A 310 -23.02 1.61 -3.14
N GLY A 311 -23.95 1.10 -3.94
CA GLY A 311 -24.45 1.78 -5.15
C GLY A 311 -25.28 0.88 -6.08
N THR A 312 -25.66 1.42 -7.22
CA THR A 312 -26.28 0.69 -8.34
C THR A 312 -25.31 0.65 -9.50
N ILE A 313 -25.08 -0.53 -10.07
CA ILE A 313 -24.42 -0.67 -11.38
C ILE A 313 -25.50 -0.81 -12.45
N GLU A 314 -25.44 0.00 -13.51
CA GLU A 314 -26.10 -0.29 -14.79
C GLU A 314 -25.07 -0.98 -15.72
N PHE A 315 -25.50 -2.06 -16.36
CA PHE A 315 -24.71 -2.84 -17.32
C PHE A 315 -25.49 -2.90 -18.63
N THR A 316 -24.94 -2.30 -19.70
CA THR A 316 -25.68 -1.99 -20.94
C THR A 316 -24.92 -2.51 -22.16
N GLY A 317 -25.59 -3.15 -23.13
CA GLY A 317 -24.95 -3.48 -24.39
C GLY A 317 -25.76 -4.32 -25.39
N SER A 318 -25.26 -4.34 -26.62
CA SER A 318 -25.83 -5.08 -27.75
C SER A 318 -25.66 -6.60 -27.58
N VAL A 319 -26.75 -7.36 -27.67
CA VAL A 319 -26.70 -8.84 -27.61
C VAL A 319 -26.59 -9.50 -28.98
N GLU A 320 -26.57 -8.72 -30.08
CA GLU A 320 -26.55 -9.23 -31.46
C GLU A 320 -25.35 -10.15 -31.75
N HIS A 321 -24.15 -9.82 -31.24
CA HIS A 321 -22.98 -10.66 -31.43
C HIS A 321 -23.12 -12.02 -30.73
N ILE A 322 -23.65 -12.03 -29.49
CA ILE A 322 -23.86 -13.25 -28.71
C ILE A 322 -24.91 -14.13 -29.39
N ILE A 323 -26.02 -13.54 -29.82
CA ILE A 323 -27.08 -14.25 -30.55
C ILE A 323 -26.53 -14.84 -31.85
N SER A 324 -25.76 -14.05 -32.62
CA SER A 324 -25.11 -14.51 -33.85
C SER A 324 -24.13 -15.67 -33.62
N LEU A 325 -23.39 -15.70 -32.51
CA LEU A 325 -22.53 -16.84 -32.17
C LEU A 325 -23.33 -18.13 -31.92
N PHE A 326 -24.48 -18.04 -31.24
CA PHE A 326 -25.37 -19.20 -31.07
C PHE A 326 -26.05 -19.62 -32.38
N GLU A 327 -26.58 -18.67 -33.15
CA GLU A 327 -27.26 -18.94 -34.44
C GLU A 327 -26.32 -19.55 -35.49
N ASN A 328 -25.02 -19.22 -35.46
CA ASN A 328 -24.00 -19.75 -36.37
C ASN A 328 -23.15 -20.90 -35.77
N GLY A 329 -23.54 -21.47 -34.62
CA GLY A 329 -22.93 -22.70 -34.09
C GLY A 329 -21.50 -22.58 -33.55
N ALA A 330 -21.13 -21.44 -32.96
CA ALA A 330 -19.81 -21.25 -32.38
C ALA A 330 -19.47 -22.31 -31.32
N PHE A 331 -18.23 -22.81 -31.33
CA PHE A 331 -17.69 -23.83 -30.41
C PHE A 331 -18.36 -25.22 -30.41
N ALA A 332 -19.18 -25.57 -31.42
CA ALA A 332 -19.87 -26.86 -31.49
C ALA A 332 -18.96 -28.12 -31.41
N ASP A 333 -17.71 -28.04 -31.89
CA ASP A 333 -16.77 -29.19 -31.98
C ASP A 333 -15.74 -29.29 -30.83
N VAL A 334 -15.86 -28.49 -29.75
CA VAL A 334 -14.84 -28.45 -28.68
C VAL A 334 -15.33 -29.12 -27.40
N THR A 335 -14.96 -30.39 -27.20
CA THR A 335 -15.03 -31.04 -25.87
C THR A 335 -14.10 -30.30 -24.90
N THR A 336 -14.63 -29.84 -23.76
CA THR A 336 -13.98 -28.89 -22.84
C THR A 336 -12.91 -29.51 -21.93
N GLY A 337 -11.87 -30.10 -22.53
CA GLY A 337 -10.71 -30.68 -21.84
C GLY A 337 -9.75 -29.63 -21.26
N ALA A 338 -10.23 -28.81 -20.32
CA ALA A 338 -9.54 -27.61 -19.82
C ALA A 338 -9.21 -27.61 -18.31
N SER A 339 -8.92 -28.78 -17.74
CA SER A 339 -8.14 -28.89 -16.49
C SER A 339 -7.53 -30.29 -16.33
N LYS A 340 -6.20 -30.39 -16.47
CA LYS A 340 -5.42 -31.58 -16.09
C LYS A 340 -4.30 -31.18 -15.13
N HIS A 341 -4.64 -31.01 -13.87
CA HIS A 341 -3.79 -31.51 -12.80
C HIS A 341 -4.32 -32.90 -12.47
N GLY A 342 -3.43 -33.90 -12.46
CA GLY A 342 -3.81 -35.30 -12.32
C GLY A 342 -3.39 -35.88 -10.99
N ASP A 343 -4.18 -36.85 -10.52
CA ASP A 343 -3.75 -37.87 -9.57
C ASP A 343 -3.85 -39.24 -10.27
N ASP A 344 -2.74 -39.96 -10.36
CA ASP A 344 -2.70 -41.31 -10.91
C ASP A 344 -3.11 -42.34 -9.84
N ALA A 345 -4.38 -42.70 -9.82
CA ALA A 345 -4.91 -43.84 -9.06
C ALA A 345 -5.87 -44.67 -9.93
N ALA A 346 -5.33 -45.71 -10.57
CA ALA A 346 -6.09 -46.55 -11.51
C ALA A 346 -6.84 -47.71 -10.80
N THR A 347 -7.68 -48.39 -11.58
CA THR A 347 -8.55 -49.55 -11.23
C THR A 347 -9.84 -49.19 -10.48
N SER A 348 -11.03 -49.70 -10.85
CA SER A 348 -11.36 -50.55 -12.02
C SER A 348 -12.82 -50.37 -12.44
N GLU A 349 -13.12 -50.64 -13.72
CA GLU A 349 -14.48 -50.64 -14.25
C GLU A 349 -15.31 -51.84 -13.76
N THR A 350 -16.59 -51.62 -13.55
CA THR A 350 -17.64 -52.58 -13.96
C THR A 350 -18.97 -51.83 -14.10
N SER A 351 -19.76 -52.16 -15.12
CA SER A 351 -20.98 -51.44 -15.48
C SER A 351 -22.23 -52.32 -15.29
N ALA A 352 -23.33 -51.74 -14.78
CA ALA A 352 -24.70 -52.05 -15.19
C ALA A 352 -25.75 -51.10 -14.54
N ASP A 353 -26.71 -50.68 -15.37
CA ASP A 353 -28.09 -50.23 -15.12
C ASP A 353 -28.61 -49.78 -13.73
N ALA A 354 -28.90 -48.48 -13.65
CA ALA A 354 -30.25 -47.89 -13.67
C ALA A 354 -31.28 -48.00 -12.50
N THR A 355 -32.17 -46.99 -12.52
CA THR A 355 -33.50 -46.81 -11.88
C THR A 355 -33.64 -46.37 -10.41
N SER A 356 -34.08 -45.10 -10.26
CA SER A 356 -35.18 -44.60 -9.40
C SER A 356 -35.25 -44.86 -7.87
N ALA A 357 -35.28 -43.73 -7.15
CA ALA A 357 -36.29 -43.33 -6.16
C ALA A 357 -36.24 -43.81 -4.67
N ALA A 358 -36.06 -42.79 -3.81
CA ALA A 358 -36.91 -42.42 -2.65
C ALA A 358 -36.72 -43.04 -1.24
N SER A 359 -37.02 -42.18 -0.26
CA SER A 359 -37.46 -42.40 1.13
C SER A 359 -36.51 -42.93 2.21
N GLU A 360 -36.06 -41.99 3.05
CA GLU A 360 -36.34 -41.86 4.51
C GLU A 360 -35.96 -42.93 5.56
N GLU A 361 -35.51 -42.39 6.70
CA GLU A 361 -35.67 -42.88 8.10
C GLU A 361 -35.08 -44.23 8.58
N THR A 362 -34.03 -44.18 9.40
CA THR A 362 -34.07 -44.30 10.89
C THR A 362 -32.68 -44.66 11.48
N GLY A 363 -32.50 -44.48 12.80
CA GLY A 363 -31.53 -45.29 13.57
C GLY A 363 -30.20 -44.66 14.00
N ALA A 364 -30.25 -43.83 15.05
CA ALA A 364 -29.19 -43.74 16.08
C ALA A 364 -29.73 -44.38 17.38
N PRO A 365 -28.97 -44.54 18.49
CA PRO A 365 -27.53 -44.33 18.73
C PRO A 365 -26.79 -45.69 18.90
N VAL A 366 -25.74 -46.00 19.69
CA VAL A 366 -25.03 -45.40 20.86
C VAL A 366 -23.61 -45.99 21.02
N ASP A 367 -22.74 -45.30 21.77
CA ASP A 367 -21.64 -45.83 22.65
C ASP A 367 -20.46 -46.63 22.02
N ASP A 368 -19.23 -46.68 22.57
CA ASP A 368 -18.64 -45.96 23.73
C ASP A 368 -17.09 -45.74 23.63
N ALA A 369 -16.58 -45.05 24.64
CA ALA A 369 -15.25 -44.67 25.11
C ALA A 369 -14.00 -45.59 24.98
N ALA A 370 -12.92 -45.08 25.61
CA ALA A 370 -11.57 -45.63 25.88
C ALA A 370 -10.56 -45.54 24.70
N ASP A 371 -9.49 -44.73 24.76
CA ASP A 371 -8.40 -44.57 25.76
C ASP A 371 -7.28 -45.62 25.62
N GLY A 372 -6.03 -45.18 25.71
CA GLY A 372 -4.85 -45.95 25.30
C GLY A 372 -3.53 -45.18 25.23
N ALA A 373 -3.22 -44.33 26.21
CA ALA A 373 -1.93 -43.64 26.27
C ALA A 373 -0.77 -44.53 26.73
N ALA A 374 0.44 -44.40 26.14
CA ALA A 374 1.74 -44.48 26.86
C ALA A 374 3.01 -44.23 26.00
N LYS A 375 3.89 -43.33 26.50
CA LYS A 375 5.37 -43.43 26.64
C LYS A 375 6.23 -43.85 25.42
N ALA A 376 7.11 -42.96 24.92
CA ALA A 376 8.53 -42.74 25.36
C ALA A 376 9.53 -43.75 24.73
N LYS A 377 10.84 -43.50 24.56
CA LYS A 377 11.82 -42.47 25.00
C LYS A 377 12.83 -42.21 23.83
N ALA A 378 13.60 -41.11 23.77
CA ALA A 378 15.03 -40.98 24.18
C ALA A 378 15.94 -42.19 23.83
N ASP A 379 17.18 -42.07 23.32
CA ASP A 379 18.16 -40.95 23.24
C ASP A 379 18.82 -40.90 21.81
N ALA A 380 19.47 -39.82 21.33
CA ALA A 380 20.92 -39.47 21.40
C ALA A 380 21.91 -40.61 21.00
N ASP A 381 23.10 -40.39 20.43
CA ASP A 381 23.86 -39.18 20.07
C ASP A 381 24.95 -39.57 19.03
N ASP A 382 25.49 -38.66 18.22
CA ASP A 382 26.92 -38.76 17.78
C ASP A 382 27.49 -37.45 17.20
N THR A 383 28.81 -37.32 17.32
CA THR A 383 29.68 -36.18 16.93
C THR A 383 30.55 -36.57 15.72
N ASP A 384 31.39 -35.76 15.07
CA ASP A 384 32.40 -34.81 15.57
C ASP A 384 32.90 -33.87 14.43
N ALA A 385 33.92 -33.06 14.73
CA ALA A 385 34.48 -31.97 13.92
C ALA A 385 35.14 -32.40 12.58
N THR A 386 35.67 -31.48 11.76
CA THR A 386 37.02 -30.91 11.98
C THR A 386 37.19 -29.44 11.55
N THR A 387 38.13 -28.76 12.20
CA THR A 387 38.57 -27.37 11.94
C THR A 387 39.95 -27.29 11.28
N SER A 388 40.23 -26.24 10.51
CA SER A 388 41.61 -25.79 10.24
C SER A 388 41.68 -24.27 9.93
N ALA A 389 42.77 -23.62 10.33
CA ALA A 389 43.00 -22.18 10.12
C ALA A 389 44.49 -21.81 10.13
N SER A 390 44.88 -20.88 9.26
CA SER A 390 46.12 -20.05 9.27
C SER A 390 45.77 -18.73 8.53
N LYS A 391 46.21 -17.50 8.87
CA LYS A 391 47.57 -16.96 9.17
C LYS A 391 48.56 -17.18 8.02
N GLU A 392 49.45 -16.24 7.65
CA GLU A 392 49.63 -14.80 7.89
C GLU A 392 50.82 -14.37 6.99
N ASP A 393 50.77 -13.20 6.35
CA ASP A 393 51.92 -12.34 5.97
C ASP A 393 51.40 -11.06 5.26
#